data_AF-A0A198XQG8-F1
#
_entry.id   AF-A0A198XQG8-F1
#
_cell.length_a   1.000
_cell.length_b   1.000
_cell.length_c   1.000
_cell.angle_alpha   90.00
_cell.angle_beta   90.00
_cell.angle_gamma   90.00
#
_symmetry.space_group_name_H-M   'P 1'
#
loop_
_entity.id
_entity.type
_entity.pdbx_description
1 polymer ?
#
loop_
_entity_poly.entity_id
_entity_poly.type
_entity_poly.pdbx_seq_one_letter_code
_entity_poly.pdbx_strand_id
1 'polypeptide(L)' 'MKKYLLDSVILIDHFNNISQATNFIKKNHKLCYISAITRAEVLTGFQNE' A
#
# COMPACT_ATOMS: atom_id res chain seq x y z
N MET A 1 -4.69 17.97 -10.29
CA MET A 1 -3.78 17.31 -9.31
C MET A 1 -3.71 15.83 -9.63
N LYS A 2 -2.52 15.22 -9.52
CA LYS A 2 -2.31 13.78 -9.76
C LYS A 2 -2.74 12.99 -8.52
N LYS A 3 -3.46 11.88 -8.71
CA LYS A 3 -3.84 10.91 -7.66
C LYS A 3 -3.12 9.59 -7.93
N TYR A 4 -2.85 8.81 -6.89
CA TYR A 4 -2.21 7.50 -6.99
C TYR A 4 -3.18 6.42 -6.53
N LEU A 5 -3.48 5.47 -7.40
CA LEU A 5 -4.10 4.21 -6.99
C LEU A 5 -2.97 3.24 -6.69
N LEU A 6 -2.85 2.82 -5.44
CA LEU A 6 -1.81 1.90 -5.01
C LEU A 6 -2.26 0.46 -5.28
N ASP A 7 -1.33 -0.33 -5.80
CA ASP A 7 -1.47 -1.77 -5.91
C ASP A 7 -1.03 -2.46 -4.60
N SER A 8 -1.38 -3.73 -4.42
CA SER A 8 -1.07 -4.51 -3.23
C SER A 8 0.44 -4.64 -3.01
N VAL A 9 1.24 -4.77 -4.07
CA VAL A 9 2.72 -4.88 -3.97
C VAL A 9 3.34 -3.69 -3.24
N ILE A 10 2.87 -2.45 -3.49
CA ILE A 10 3.40 -1.26 -2.80
C ILE A 10 3.07 -1.29 -1.30
N LEU A 11 1.91 -1.82 -0.93
CA LEU A 11 1.50 -1.97 0.46
C LEU A 11 2.28 -3.11 1.12
N ILE A 12 2.45 -4.24 0.44
CA ILE A 12 3.25 -5.38 0.91
C ILE A 12 4.69 -4.93 1.19
N ASP A 13 5.31 -4.20 0.26
CA ASP A 13 6.65 -3.63 0.44
C ASP A 13 6.70 -2.68 1.65
N HIS A 14 5.68 -1.83 1.83
CA HIS A 14 5.61 -0.96 3.00
C HIS A 14 5.54 -1.76 4.31
N PHE A 15 4.69 -2.78 4.39
CA PHE A 15 4.56 -3.62 5.57
C PHE A 15 5.80 -4.49 5.83
N ASN A 16 6.55 -4.85 4.79
CA ASN A 16 7.85 -5.53 4.89
C ASN A 16 9.04 -4.57 5.14
N ASN A 17 8.78 -3.31 5.53
CA ASN A 17 9.80 -2.30 5.83
C ASN A 17 10.72 -1.92 4.66
N ILE A 18 10.27 -2.10 3.41
CA ILE A 18 11.00 -1.62 2.25
C ILE A 18 10.92 -0.08 2.22
N SER A 19 12.09 0.55 2.35
CA SER A 19 12.20 1.99 2.57
C SER A 19 11.62 2.83 1.42
N GLN A 20 11.74 2.34 0.19
CA GLN A 20 11.29 3.01 -1.02
C GLN A 20 9.76 3.16 -1.02
N ALA A 21 9.03 2.07 -0.73
CA ALA A 21 7.57 2.08 -0.65
C ALA A 21 7.08 2.95 0.50
N THR A 22 7.71 2.81 1.69
CA THR A 22 7.37 3.61 2.86
C THR A 22 7.58 5.10 2.62
N ASN A 23 8.69 5.50 2.01
CA ASN A 23 8.99 6.89 1.69
C ASN A 23 8.02 7.45 0.63
N PHE A 24 7.65 6.63 -0.37
CA PHE A 24 6.67 7.01 -1.37
C PHE A 24 5.30 7.28 -0.74
N ILE A 25 4.79 6.37 0.10
CA ILE A 25 3.51 6.53 0.79
C ILE A 25 3.57 7.75 1.72
N LYS A 26 4.61 7.88 2.54
CA LYS A 26 4.76 9.01 3.47
C LYS A 26 4.70 10.35 2.74
N LYS A 27 5.40 10.49 1.61
CA LYS A 27 5.42 11.71 0.80
C LYS A 27 4.07 12.01 0.12
N ASN A 28 3.31 10.98 -0.26
CA ASN A 28 2.13 11.13 -1.13
C ASN A 28 0.80 10.72 -0.48
N HIS A 29 0.76 10.36 0.80
CA HIS A 29 -0.39 9.70 1.46
C HIS A 29 -1.74 10.40 1.24
N LYS A 30 -1.79 11.74 1.20
CA LYS A 30 -3.02 12.51 0.95
C LYS A 30 -3.60 12.34 -0.46
N LEU A 31 -2.81 11.79 -1.38
CA LEU A 31 -3.14 11.56 -2.78
C LEU A 31 -3.25 10.07 -3.11
N CYS A 32 -3.00 9.18 -2.14
CA CYS A 32 -3.03 7.74 -2.30
C CYS A 32 -4.44 7.19 -2.00
N TYR A 33 -4.86 6.24 -2.83
CA TYR A 33 -6.10 5.49 -2.70
C TYR A 33 -5.79 4.01 -2.90
N ILE A 34 -6.61 3.14 -2.34
CA ILE A 34 -6.56 1.69 -2.58
C ILE A 34 -7.93 1.23 -3.07
N SER A 35 -7.96 0.18 -3.88
CA SER A 35 -9.22 -0.46 -4.26
C SER A 35 -9.70 -1.41 -3.15
N ALA A 36 -10.98 -1.77 -3.16
CA ALA A 36 -11.49 -2.80 -2.27
C ALA A 36 -10.81 -4.17 -2.50
N ILE A 37 -10.39 -4.45 -3.74
CA ILE A 37 -9.66 -5.66 -4.13
C ILE A 37 -8.29 -5.66 -3.46
N THR A 38 -7.53 -4.58 -3.62
CA THR A 38 -6.21 -4.39 -2.98
C THR A 38 -6.29 -4.55 -1.46
N ARG A 39 -7.34 -4.03 -0.83
CA ARG A 39 -7.56 -4.23 0.62
C ARG A 39 -7.76 -5.70 0.98
N ALA A 40 -8.55 -6.45 0.19
CA ALA A 40 -8.79 -7.87 0.43
C ALA A 40 -7.51 -8.72 0.24
N GLU A 41 -6.72 -8.43 -0.80
CA GLU A 41 -5.44 -9.10 -1.05
C GLU A 41 -4.48 -8.93 0.12
N VAL A 42 -4.27 -7.69 0.55
CA VAL A 42 -3.37 -7.37 1.68
C VAL A 42 -3.84 -8.04 2.97
N LEU A 43 -5.14 -7.96 3.30
CA LEU A 43 -5.66 -8.57 4.52
C LEU A 43 -5.58 -10.09 4.51
N THR A 44 -5.73 -10.74 3.35
CA THR A 44 -5.57 -12.21 3.22
C THR A 44 -4.14 -12.63 3.54
N GLY A 45 -3.13 -11.82 3.16
CA GLY A 45 -1.72 -12.07 3.49
C GLY A 45 -1.39 -11.95 4.98
N PHE A 46 -2.23 -11.28 5.78
CA PHE A 46 -2.05 -11.08 7.23
C PHE A 46 -2.73 -12.14 8.10
N GLN A 47 -3.43 -13.13 7.53
CA GLN A 47 -4.22 -14.12 8.30
C GLN A 47 -3.39 -15.16 9.09
N ASN A 48 -2.09 -14.94 9.28
CA ASN A 48 -1.17 -15.85 9.97
C ASN A 48 -0.68 -15.33 11.34
N GLU A 49 -1.45 -14.45 12.01
CA GLU A 49 -1.26 -14.11 13.44
C GLU A 49 -2.46 -14.56 14.28
#